data_AF-A0A6B0SWK9-F1
#
_entry.id   AF-A0A6B0SWK9-F1
#
_cell.length_a   1.000
_cell.length_b   1.000
_cell.length_c   1.000
_cell.angle_alpha   90.00
_cell.angle_beta   90.00
_cell.angle_gamma   90.00
#
_symmetry.space_group_name_H-M   'P 1'
#
loop_
_entity.id
_entity.type
_entity.pdbx_description
1 polymer ?
#
loop_
_entity_poly.entity_id
_entity_poly.type
_entity_poly.pdbx_seq_one_letter_code
_entity_poly.pdbx_strand_id
1 'polypeptide(L)'
;MVGTHTNAALAVAIVAVALAVGPGVAAGAASPDAPCAGVGDNRLVAYYDTEERVGDATVYPGTTLTLFVCSGDDPEPYGVAWGFDAGAVSGIEVESEREASVVVSVTADGDSIAPAGAVTQKANLEGPVIGVQRGYSTTTSVDGESVTLQFGSQSDLDTYRDANSTFETHRTDVTNASATLAAAADDGNALEVDPSDRLATIEETNLTTAGQRLERATFAAAEAGDADDARTVIEGVANERSAAQETTRENLQAYLGALERREGNAATTVLLVLVGTLIGGLVVGGGTGYLLARRTLSKVEIDRGVSTATQYSLKQIAVPLAIGVLALVVAAVGAVLGGGDLLAVIL
;
A
#
# COMPACT_ATOMS: atom_id res chain seq x y z
N MET A 1 -27.70 -50.16 18.44
CA MET A 1 -26.46 -50.84 18.00
C MET A 1 -25.75 -49.90 17.05
N VAL A 2 -24.65 -49.27 17.52
CA VAL A 2 -23.26 -49.45 17.01
C VAL A 2 -23.16 -48.97 15.54
N GLY A 3 -22.56 -47.85 15.14
CA GLY A 3 -21.46 -47.05 15.70
C GLY A 3 -20.11 -47.57 15.20
N THR A 4 -19.50 -46.92 14.20
CA THR A 4 -18.04 -46.83 13.87
C THR A 4 -17.88 -46.21 12.47
N HIS A 5 -17.39 -44.98 12.29
CA HIS A 5 -16.00 -44.50 12.30
C HIS A 5 -15.13 -44.90 11.09
N THR A 6 -14.45 -43.87 10.57
CA THR A 6 -13.05 -43.79 10.09
C THR A 6 -12.68 -44.01 8.60
N ASN A 7 -12.00 -42.98 8.08
CA ASN A 7 -10.83 -42.92 7.16
C ASN A 7 -11.13 -42.19 5.84
N ALA A 8 -10.75 -40.92 5.63
CA ALA A 8 -9.40 -40.33 5.54
C ALA A 8 -8.54 -40.89 4.40
N ALA A 9 -8.48 -40.18 3.27
CA ALA A 9 -7.39 -40.13 2.28
C ALA A 9 -7.81 -39.16 1.15
N LEU A 10 -7.15 -38.01 0.97
CA LEU A 10 -5.93 -37.82 0.17
C LEU A 10 -6.26 -37.32 -1.26
N ALA A 11 -6.05 -36.01 -1.51
CA ALA A 11 -5.62 -35.46 -2.80
C ALA A 11 -5.45 -33.93 -2.70
N VAL A 12 -4.32 -33.51 -2.11
CA VAL A 12 -3.71 -32.20 -2.41
C VAL A 12 -2.86 -32.44 -3.65
N ALA A 13 -3.20 -31.81 -4.78
CA ALA A 13 -2.36 -31.80 -5.97
C ALA A 13 -2.57 -30.51 -6.78
N ILE A 14 -1.53 -29.65 -6.77
CA ILE A 14 -0.83 -29.06 -7.94
C ILE A 14 -1.74 -28.31 -8.93
N VAL A 15 -1.61 -27.00 -9.14
CA VAL A 15 -0.57 -26.40 -9.98
C VAL A 15 -0.13 -25.04 -9.41
N ALA A 16 1.08 -24.99 -8.85
CA ALA A 16 1.86 -23.77 -8.81
C ALA A 16 2.40 -23.54 -10.23
N VAL A 17 1.78 -22.64 -10.99
CA VAL A 17 2.42 -22.10 -12.20
C VAL A 17 3.58 -21.25 -11.70
N ALA A 18 4.77 -21.81 -11.84
CA ALA A 18 6.02 -21.09 -11.71
C ALA A 18 6.00 -19.93 -12.71
N LEU A 19 5.65 -18.73 -12.23
CA LEU A 19 6.12 -17.49 -12.82
C LEU A 19 7.63 -17.47 -12.61
N ALA A 20 8.34 -18.08 -13.56
CA ALA A 20 9.75 -17.82 -13.79
C ALA A 20 9.88 -16.39 -14.29
N VAL A 21 9.68 -15.41 -13.40
CA VAL A 21 10.24 -14.07 -13.58
C VAL A 21 11.69 -14.22 -13.18
N GLY A 22 12.53 -14.59 -14.16
CA GLY A 22 13.96 -14.44 -13.98
C GLY A 22 14.26 -12.98 -13.62
N PRO A 23 15.38 -12.66 -12.97
CA PRO A 23 15.87 -11.29 -12.95
C PRO A 23 15.95 -10.88 -14.43
N GLY A 24 15.10 -9.93 -14.83
CA GLY A 24 15.22 -9.29 -16.12
C GLY A 24 16.59 -8.66 -16.14
N VAL A 25 17.55 -9.34 -16.78
CA VAL A 25 18.73 -8.68 -17.29
C VAL A 25 18.19 -7.51 -18.09
N ALA A 26 18.56 -6.28 -17.71
CA ALA A 26 18.25 -5.10 -18.49
C ALA A 26 18.60 -5.44 -19.94
N ALA A 27 17.57 -5.56 -20.79
CA ALA A 27 17.79 -5.72 -22.21
C ALA A 27 18.63 -4.51 -22.59
N GLY A 28 19.88 -4.73 -23.01
CA GLY A 28 20.76 -3.64 -23.36
C GLY A 28 20.05 -2.83 -24.44
N ALA A 29 19.83 -1.54 -24.17
CA ALA A 29 18.99 -0.72 -25.04
C ALA A 29 19.41 -0.88 -26.50
N ALA A 30 18.46 -1.18 -27.40
CA ALA A 30 18.74 -1.44 -28.79
C ALA A 30 19.37 -0.21 -29.45
N SER A 31 20.36 -0.44 -30.32
CA SER A 31 21.05 0.62 -31.05
C SER A 31 20.80 0.41 -32.54
N PRO A 32 20.18 1.37 -33.24
CA PRO A 32 19.98 1.25 -34.68
C PRO A 32 21.32 1.15 -35.40
N ASP A 33 21.37 0.40 -36.51
CA ASP A 33 22.58 0.17 -37.30
C ASP A 33 23.16 1.45 -37.94
N ALA A 34 22.31 2.45 -38.21
CA ALA A 34 22.70 3.72 -38.83
C ALA A 34 21.90 4.90 -38.22
N PRO A 35 22.23 5.33 -36.99
CA PRO A 35 21.46 6.35 -36.23
C PRO A 35 21.42 7.72 -36.92
N CYS A 36 22.39 8.01 -37.79
CA CYS A 36 22.56 9.33 -38.41
C CYS A 36 22.15 9.39 -39.88
N ALA A 37 21.67 8.27 -40.46
CA ALA A 37 21.26 8.22 -41.85
C ALA A 37 20.14 9.23 -42.16
N GLY A 38 20.41 10.16 -43.09
CA GLY A 38 19.43 11.16 -43.53
C GLY A 38 19.16 12.29 -42.53
N VAL A 39 20.04 12.48 -41.53
CA VAL A 39 19.98 13.62 -40.59
C VAL A 39 20.58 14.89 -41.22
N GLY A 40 21.57 14.74 -42.10
CA GLY A 40 22.15 15.82 -42.89
C GLY A 40 23.15 16.68 -42.12
N ASP A 41 22.65 17.57 -41.25
CA ASP A 41 23.47 18.53 -40.49
C ASP A 41 23.77 18.06 -39.06
N ASN A 42 24.56 18.83 -38.32
CA ASN A 42 24.85 18.59 -36.91
C ASN A 42 23.58 18.63 -36.06
N ARG A 43 23.13 17.48 -35.55
CA ARG A 43 21.89 17.36 -34.80
C ARG A 43 21.94 16.23 -33.78
N LEU A 44 21.31 16.43 -32.64
CA LEU A 44 21.01 15.37 -31.69
C LEU A 44 19.80 14.58 -32.16
N VAL A 45 19.93 13.26 -32.18
CA VAL A 45 18.81 12.34 -32.41
C VAL A 45 18.61 11.45 -31.20
N ALA A 46 17.35 11.14 -30.92
CA ALA A 46 16.95 10.23 -29.86
C ALA A 46 16.21 9.05 -30.47
N TYR A 47 16.37 7.87 -29.87
CA TYR A 47 15.72 6.63 -30.28
C TYR A 47 15.08 5.95 -29.08
N TYR A 48 13.90 5.38 -29.27
CA TYR A 48 13.31 4.45 -28.32
C TYR A 48 14.12 3.14 -28.30
N ASP A 49 13.90 2.32 -27.28
CA ASP A 49 14.46 0.97 -27.20
C ASP A 49 13.96 0.03 -28.33
N THR A 50 12.94 0.45 -29.08
CA THR A 50 12.43 -0.23 -30.28
C THR A 50 13.18 0.16 -31.56
N GLU A 51 14.27 0.93 -31.47
CA GLU A 51 15.01 1.51 -32.60
C GLU A 51 14.21 2.53 -33.43
N GLU A 52 13.03 2.94 -32.95
CA GLU A 52 12.25 3.99 -33.59
C GLU A 52 12.78 5.38 -33.20
N ARG A 53 12.96 6.24 -34.21
CA ARG A 53 13.46 7.61 -34.01
C ARG A 53 12.41 8.47 -33.32
N VAL A 54 12.82 9.10 -32.24
CA VAL A 54 12.01 10.04 -31.46
C VAL A 54 12.07 11.41 -32.14
N GLY A 55 10.90 11.91 -32.55
CA GLY A 55 10.72 13.30 -32.96
C GLY A 55 10.29 14.18 -31.78
N ASP A 56 9.46 15.19 -32.04
CA ASP A 56 8.73 15.89 -30.99
C ASP A 56 7.59 14.97 -30.52
N ALA A 57 7.84 14.25 -29.43
CA ALA A 57 6.94 13.24 -28.90
C ALA A 57 6.70 13.46 -27.42
N THR A 58 5.55 12.99 -26.93
CA THR A 58 5.25 12.98 -25.51
C THR A 58 5.44 11.57 -24.96
N VAL A 59 6.25 11.43 -23.91
CA VAL A 59 6.60 10.14 -23.30
C VAL A 59 6.30 10.14 -21.81
N TYR A 60 6.15 8.95 -21.22
CA TYR A 60 5.93 8.80 -19.78
C TYR A 60 7.28 8.72 -19.03
N PRO A 61 7.33 9.14 -17.75
CA PRO A 61 8.46 8.83 -16.87
C PRO A 61 8.81 7.33 -16.90
N GLY A 62 10.09 7.01 -16.79
CA GLY A 62 10.64 5.66 -16.96
C GLY A 62 10.91 5.26 -18.41
N THR A 63 10.52 6.06 -19.40
CA THR A 63 10.86 5.76 -20.81
C THR A 63 12.37 5.92 -21.04
N THR A 64 13.03 4.86 -21.49
CA THR A 64 14.46 4.86 -21.85
C THR A 64 14.66 5.31 -23.30
N LEU A 65 15.61 6.23 -23.50
CA LEU A 65 15.97 6.79 -24.79
C LEU A 65 17.49 6.65 -25.02
N THR A 66 17.88 6.31 -26.25
CA THR A 66 19.28 6.32 -26.67
C THR A 66 19.55 7.56 -27.52
N LEU A 67 20.50 8.39 -27.07
CA LEU A 67 20.87 9.66 -27.67
C LEU A 67 22.15 9.52 -28.50
N PHE A 68 22.16 10.08 -29.71
CA PHE A 68 23.33 10.17 -30.58
C PHE A 68 23.51 11.61 -31.08
N VAL A 69 24.75 12.09 -31.13
CA VAL A 69 25.08 13.32 -31.85
C VAL A 69 25.56 12.96 -33.24
N CYS A 70 24.86 13.44 -34.26
CA CYS A 70 25.20 13.20 -35.65
C CYS A 70 25.96 14.39 -36.24
N SER A 71 26.97 14.10 -37.07
CA SER A 71 27.63 15.07 -37.94
C SER A 71 27.66 14.52 -39.36
N GLY A 72 26.64 14.84 -40.15
CA GLY A 72 26.41 14.15 -41.42
C GLY A 72 25.69 12.83 -41.20
N ASP A 73 26.14 11.78 -41.90
CA ASP A 73 25.55 10.44 -41.85
C ASP A 73 26.17 9.53 -40.78
N ASP A 74 27.19 10.02 -40.04
CA ASP A 74 27.92 9.26 -39.04
C ASP A 74 27.69 9.79 -37.61
N PRO A 75 27.58 8.90 -36.60
CA PRO A 75 27.52 9.30 -35.19
C PRO A 75 28.90 9.73 -34.68
N GLU A 76 28.90 10.77 -33.85
CA GLU A 76 30.10 11.31 -33.23
C GLU A 76 30.48 10.52 -31.97
N PRO A 77 31.78 10.30 -31.71
CA PRO A 77 32.24 9.55 -30.54
C PRO A 77 32.01 10.34 -29.24
N TYR A 78 31.33 9.70 -28.29
CA TYR A 78 31.07 10.24 -26.95
C TYR A 78 32.36 10.34 -26.13
N GLY A 79 32.49 11.39 -25.32
CA GLY A 79 33.66 11.69 -24.51
C GLY A 79 34.84 12.32 -25.27
N VAL A 80 34.79 12.31 -26.61
CA VAL A 80 35.83 12.89 -27.47
C VAL A 80 35.30 14.06 -28.29
N ALA A 81 34.20 13.86 -29.02
CA ALA A 81 33.62 14.86 -29.91
C ALA A 81 32.40 15.58 -29.31
N TRP A 82 31.79 14.98 -28.29
CA TRP A 82 30.70 15.53 -27.51
C TRP A 82 30.66 14.89 -26.12
N GLY A 83 29.97 15.53 -25.17
CA GLY A 83 29.66 14.94 -23.87
C GLY A 83 28.23 15.24 -23.46
N PHE A 84 27.80 14.78 -22.29
CA PHE A 84 26.44 14.97 -21.79
C PHE A 84 26.44 15.31 -20.30
N ASP A 85 25.77 16.40 -19.92
CA ASP A 85 25.58 16.82 -18.53
C ASP A 85 24.10 16.78 -18.18
N ALA A 86 23.67 15.66 -17.57
CA ALA A 86 22.29 15.49 -17.14
C ALA A 86 21.86 16.53 -16.09
N GLY A 87 22.79 17.15 -15.35
CA GLY A 87 22.47 18.22 -14.41
C GLY A 87 22.07 19.54 -15.08
N ALA A 88 22.34 19.70 -16.38
CA ALA A 88 22.03 20.92 -17.13
C ALA A 88 20.57 21.00 -17.57
N VAL A 89 19.84 19.88 -17.62
CA VAL A 89 18.41 19.82 -17.98
C VAL A 89 17.67 18.94 -16.99
N SER A 90 16.51 19.38 -16.50
CA SER A 90 15.68 18.57 -15.61
C SER A 90 14.90 17.51 -16.42
N GLY A 91 14.52 16.41 -15.78
CA GLY A 91 13.64 15.41 -16.37
C GLY A 91 14.35 14.22 -17.02
N ILE A 92 15.65 14.06 -16.86
CA ILE A 92 16.41 12.91 -17.37
C ILE A 92 17.49 12.43 -16.40
N GLU A 93 17.74 11.13 -16.40
CA GLU A 93 18.85 10.50 -15.71
C GLU A 93 19.67 9.66 -16.69
N VAL A 94 20.99 9.62 -16.51
CA VAL A 94 21.88 8.82 -17.37
C VAL A 94 21.95 7.40 -16.81
N GLU A 95 21.54 6.42 -17.63
CA GLU A 95 21.62 5.00 -17.28
C GLU A 95 22.95 4.38 -17.72
N SER A 96 23.41 4.73 -18.92
CA SER A 96 24.69 4.22 -19.44
C SER A 96 25.30 5.12 -20.51
N GLU A 97 26.62 5.10 -20.59
CA GLU A 97 27.41 5.79 -21.61
C GLU A 97 28.07 4.75 -22.52
N ARG A 98 28.03 4.98 -23.82
CA ARG A 98 28.57 4.11 -24.86
C ARG A 98 29.52 4.90 -25.77
N GLU A 99 30.25 4.20 -26.63
CA GLU A 99 31.27 4.81 -27.50
C GLU A 99 30.75 5.97 -28.38
N ALA A 100 29.49 5.90 -28.82
CA ALA A 100 28.88 6.93 -29.67
C ALA A 100 27.47 7.37 -29.21
N SER A 101 27.04 6.94 -28.03
CA SER A 101 25.69 7.24 -27.51
C SER A 101 25.61 7.30 -26.00
N VAL A 102 24.56 7.95 -25.52
CA VAL A 102 24.19 7.98 -24.10
C VAL A 102 22.77 7.45 -23.97
N VAL A 103 22.56 6.50 -23.07
CA VAL A 103 21.23 5.98 -22.72
C VAL A 103 20.74 6.76 -21.51
N VAL A 104 19.57 7.37 -21.64
CA VAL A 104 18.93 8.16 -20.59
C VAL A 104 17.54 7.61 -20.28
N SER A 105 17.10 7.71 -19.04
CA SER A 105 15.71 7.50 -18.65
C SER A 105 15.03 8.85 -18.42
N VAL A 106 13.77 8.97 -18.85
CA VAL A 106 12.95 10.16 -18.60
C VAL A 106 12.43 10.12 -17.17
N THR A 107 12.59 11.20 -16.41
CA THR A 107 12.04 11.35 -15.05
C THR A 107 10.79 12.24 -15.05
N ALA A 108 10.09 12.28 -13.91
CA ALA A 108 8.92 13.13 -13.72
C ALA A 108 9.27 14.61 -13.48
N ASP A 109 10.55 14.98 -13.45
CA ASP A 109 11.06 16.31 -13.11
C ASP A 109 11.10 17.27 -14.31
N GLY A 110 9.94 17.48 -14.95
CA GLY A 110 9.81 18.42 -16.06
C GLY A 110 8.55 18.17 -16.87
N ASP A 111 7.99 19.21 -17.50
CA ASP A 111 6.87 19.06 -18.45
C ASP A 111 7.37 18.83 -19.88
N SER A 112 8.61 19.23 -20.14
CA SER A 112 9.29 19.07 -21.41
C SER A 112 10.80 19.06 -21.21
N ILE A 113 11.47 18.22 -21.97
CA ILE A 113 12.91 17.98 -21.93
C ILE A 113 13.45 18.30 -23.32
N ALA A 114 14.53 19.08 -23.37
CA ALA A 114 15.30 19.30 -24.59
C ALA A 114 16.72 18.76 -24.37
N PRO A 115 16.99 17.46 -24.67
CA PRO A 115 18.27 16.84 -24.34
C PRO A 115 19.47 17.50 -25.03
N ALA A 116 19.24 18.20 -26.15
CA ALA A 116 20.28 18.99 -26.81
C ALA A 116 20.88 20.08 -25.92
N GLY A 117 20.13 20.61 -24.95
CA GLY A 117 20.63 21.55 -23.95
C GLY A 117 21.62 20.96 -22.95
N ALA A 118 21.64 19.63 -22.80
CA ALA A 118 22.58 18.90 -21.95
C ALA A 118 23.84 18.45 -22.68
N VAL A 119 23.91 18.61 -24.01
CA VAL A 119 25.10 18.23 -24.77
C VAL A 119 26.23 19.23 -24.50
N THR A 120 27.36 18.72 -24.04
CA THR A 120 28.58 19.51 -23.82
C THR A 120 29.47 19.45 -25.06
N GLN A 121 30.34 20.45 -25.22
CA GLN A 121 31.34 20.57 -26.30
C GLN A 121 30.77 20.90 -27.70
N LYS A 122 29.45 20.86 -27.91
CA LYS A 122 28.79 21.39 -29.11
C LYS A 122 27.73 22.43 -28.75
N ALA A 123 27.98 23.69 -29.11
CA ALA A 123 27.02 24.78 -28.88
C ALA A 123 25.94 24.79 -29.98
N ASN A 124 24.71 25.17 -29.59
CA ASN A 124 23.57 25.35 -30.50
C ASN A 124 23.21 24.10 -31.31
N LEU A 125 23.33 22.91 -30.70
CA LEU A 125 22.87 21.68 -31.31
C LEU A 125 21.34 21.66 -31.31
N GLU A 126 20.74 21.41 -32.47
CA GLU A 126 19.30 21.16 -32.54
C GLU A 126 19.00 19.70 -32.13
N GLY A 127 17.80 19.44 -31.62
CA GLY A 127 17.38 18.11 -31.22
C GLY A 127 15.88 18.04 -30.94
N PRO A 128 15.35 16.84 -30.66
CA PRO A 128 13.93 16.67 -30.34
C PRO A 128 13.58 17.39 -29.03
N VAL A 129 12.37 17.94 -28.99
CA VAL A 129 11.75 18.39 -27.74
C VAL A 129 10.78 17.32 -27.28
N ILE A 130 11.08 16.71 -26.15
CA ILE A 130 10.31 15.59 -25.60
C ILE A 130 9.34 16.16 -24.58
N GLY A 131 8.04 16.03 -24.80
CA GLY A 131 7.04 16.29 -23.78
C GLY A 131 7.05 15.18 -22.73
N VAL A 132 6.88 15.52 -21.47
CA VAL A 132 6.70 14.52 -20.41
C VAL A 132 5.21 14.47 -20.07
N GLN A 133 4.56 13.37 -20.45
CA GLN A 133 3.22 13.08 -19.98
C GLN A 133 3.34 12.55 -18.56
N ARG A 134 3.31 13.47 -17.59
CA ARG A 134 3.08 13.08 -16.21
C ARG A 134 1.69 12.46 -16.15
N GLY A 135 1.60 11.27 -15.58
CA GLY A 135 0.32 10.61 -15.37
C GLY A 135 -0.63 11.47 -14.53
N TYR A 136 -1.78 10.92 -14.24
CA TYR A 136 -2.71 11.53 -13.30
C TYR A 136 -2.09 11.46 -11.91
N SER A 137 -1.85 12.58 -11.23
CA SER A 137 -1.16 12.58 -9.94
C SER A 137 -1.93 13.26 -8.82
N THR A 138 -1.57 12.92 -7.59
CA THR A 138 -2.06 13.59 -6.38
C THR A 138 -1.01 13.55 -5.30
N THR A 139 -0.95 14.61 -4.49
CA THR A 139 -0.15 14.65 -3.28
C THR A 139 -1.03 14.27 -2.10
N THR A 140 -0.55 13.36 -1.27
CA THR A 140 -1.16 12.99 0.01
C THR A 140 -0.17 13.22 1.15
N SER A 141 -0.66 13.26 2.39
CA SER A 141 0.18 13.39 3.58
C SER A 141 0.22 12.07 4.32
N VAL A 142 1.40 11.54 4.58
CA VAL A 142 1.64 10.33 5.38
C VAL A 142 2.58 10.70 6.52
N ASP A 143 2.14 10.50 7.76
CA ASP A 143 2.95 10.81 8.96
C ASP A 143 3.52 12.24 8.99
N GLY A 144 2.84 13.19 8.34
CA GLY A 144 3.24 14.60 8.22
C GLY A 144 4.18 14.92 7.06
N GLU A 145 4.58 13.92 6.27
CA GLU A 145 5.38 14.07 5.06
C GLU A 145 4.48 14.07 3.82
N SER A 146 4.79 14.92 2.84
CA SER A 146 4.05 14.96 1.57
C SER A 146 4.61 13.93 0.60
N VAL A 147 3.76 13.00 0.18
CA VAL A 147 4.07 11.95 -0.80
C VAL A 147 3.25 12.19 -2.06
N THR A 148 3.88 12.13 -3.23
CA THR A 148 3.17 12.29 -4.51
C THR A 148 3.00 10.93 -5.16
N LEU A 149 1.77 10.61 -5.57
CA LEU A 149 1.44 9.39 -6.27
C LEU A 149 1.01 9.72 -7.70
N GLN A 150 1.54 8.97 -8.67
CA GLN A 150 1.12 8.99 -10.06
C GLN A 150 0.28 7.76 -10.38
N PHE A 151 -0.66 7.92 -11.31
CA PHE A 151 -1.62 6.91 -11.72
C PHE A 151 -1.64 6.83 -13.24
N GLY A 152 -1.80 5.61 -13.75
CA GLY A 152 -1.88 5.33 -15.19
C GLY A 152 -3.16 5.86 -15.85
N SER A 153 -4.21 6.16 -15.07
CA SER A 153 -5.47 6.69 -15.58
C SER A 153 -6.18 7.62 -14.59
N GLN A 154 -7.06 8.49 -15.11
CA GLN A 154 -7.93 9.35 -14.29
C GLN A 154 -8.84 8.50 -13.41
N SER A 155 -9.32 7.36 -13.91
CA SER A 155 -10.20 6.45 -13.17
C SER A 155 -9.52 5.87 -11.92
N ASP A 156 -8.23 5.55 -12.02
CA ASP A 156 -7.46 5.03 -10.88
C ASP A 156 -7.20 6.13 -9.85
N LEU A 157 -6.87 7.34 -10.32
CA LEU A 157 -6.73 8.51 -9.46
C LEU A 157 -8.03 8.84 -8.72
N ASP A 158 -9.18 8.81 -9.41
CA ASP A 158 -10.48 9.05 -8.80
C ASP A 158 -10.84 7.95 -7.78
N THR A 159 -10.56 6.68 -8.11
CA THR A 159 -10.72 5.56 -7.18
C THR A 159 -9.88 5.73 -5.92
N TYR A 160 -8.64 6.19 -6.06
CA TYR A 160 -7.77 6.51 -4.94
C TYR A 160 -8.33 7.67 -4.10
N ARG A 161 -8.75 8.77 -4.72
CA ARG A 161 -9.31 9.94 -4.02
C ARG A 161 -10.57 9.58 -3.23
N ASP A 162 -11.46 8.80 -3.82
CA ASP A 162 -12.68 8.34 -3.16
C ASP A 162 -12.36 7.43 -1.97
N ALA A 163 -11.40 6.50 -2.14
CA ALA A 163 -10.94 5.64 -1.07
C ALA A 163 -10.26 6.42 0.07
N ASN A 164 -9.45 7.43 -0.26
CA ASN A 164 -8.77 8.27 0.71
C ASN A 164 -9.76 9.12 1.52
N SER A 165 -10.68 9.80 0.83
CA SER A 165 -11.76 10.57 1.47
C SER A 165 -12.63 9.71 2.39
N THR A 166 -12.97 8.49 1.96
CA THR A 166 -13.73 7.53 2.77
C THR A 166 -12.95 7.13 4.02
N PHE A 167 -11.66 6.80 3.88
CA PHE A 167 -10.81 6.42 5.00
C PHE A 167 -10.64 7.57 6.01
N GLU A 168 -10.37 8.79 5.54
CA GLU A 168 -10.23 9.97 6.40
C GLU A 168 -11.52 10.28 7.17
N THR A 169 -12.67 10.20 6.49
CA THR A 169 -13.99 10.37 7.11
C THR A 169 -14.19 9.33 8.21
N HIS A 170 -13.97 8.06 7.88
CA HIS A 170 -14.14 6.96 8.83
C HIS A 170 -13.18 7.03 10.03
N ARG A 171 -11.92 7.42 9.80
CA ARG A 171 -10.94 7.65 10.85
C ARG A 171 -11.40 8.77 11.79
N THR A 172 -11.92 9.86 11.22
CA THR A 172 -12.43 11.01 11.97
C THR A 172 -13.66 10.64 12.80
N ASP A 173 -14.61 9.90 12.22
CA ASP A 173 -15.83 9.47 12.91
C ASP A 173 -15.51 8.55 14.11
N VAL A 174 -14.64 7.56 13.93
CA VAL A 174 -14.20 6.66 15.01
C VAL A 174 -13.48 7.43 16.11
N THR A 175 -12.58 8.35 15.74
CA THR A 175 -11.83 9.18 16.69
C THR A 175 -12.77 10.09 17.49
N ASN A 176 -13.70 10.77 16.83
CA ASN A 176 -14.66 11.66 17.47
C ASN A 176 -15.65 10.90 18.38
N ALA A 177 -16.14 9.75 17.93
CA ALA A 177 -17.04 8.91 18.71
C ALA A 177 -16.37 8.42 19.99
N SER A 178 -15.13 7.94 19.89
CA SER A 178 -14.38 7.47 21.05
C SER A 178 -13.97 8.61 21.98
N ALA A 179 -13.53 9.75 21.45
CA ALA A 179 -13.19 10.94 22.25
C ALA A 179 -14.40 11.49 23.02
N THR A 180 -15.60 11.42 22.44
CA THR A 180 -16.84 11.81 23.13
C THR A 180 -17.10 10.92 24.35
N LEU A 181 -16.86 9.61 24.24
CA LEU A 181 -16.98 8.69 25.37
C LEU A 181 -15.92 8.98 26.44
N ALA A 182 -14.67 9.23 26.05
CA ALA A 182 -13.61 9.60 26.99
C ALA A 182 -13.92 10.91 27.73
N ALA A 183 -14.37 11.95 27.03
CA ALA A 183 -14.76 13.23 27.64
C ALA A 183 -15.91 13.06 28.65
N ALA A 184 -16.92 12.24 28.31
CA ALA A 184 -18.00 11.92 29.24
C ALA A 184 -17.50 11.22 30.51
N ALA A 185 -16.45 10.42 30.40
CA ALA A 185 -15.80 9.76 31.52
C ALA A 185 -15.11 10.78 32.45
N ASP A 186 -14.34 11.71 31.85
CA ASP A 186 -13.56 12.72 32.56
C ASP A 186 -14.44 13.78 33.25
N ASP A 187 -15.52 14.21 32.59
CA ASP A 187 -16.47 15.18 33.13
C ASP A 187 -17.40 14.59 34.19
N GLY A 188 -17.35 13.26 34.41
CA GLY A 188 -18.29 12.57 35.27
C GLY A 188 -19.72 12.61 34.71
N ASN A 189 -19.89 12.63 33.39
CA ASN A 189 -21.21 12.59 32.75
C ASN A 189 -21.42 11.27 31.97
N ALA A 190 -20.68 10.23 32.34
CA ALA A 190 -20.69 8.94 31.66
C ALA A 190 -22.09 8.29 31.53
N LEU A 191 -23.00 8.57 32.47
CA LEU A 191 -24.39 8.07 32.44
C LEU A 191 -25.35 8.94 31.62
N GLU A 192 -24.95 10.17 31.28
CA GLU A 192 -25.76 11.13 30.52
C GLU A 192 -25.52 11.01 29.02
N VAL A 193 -24.36 10.49 28.62
CA VAL A 193 -24.04 10.17 27.24
C VAL A 193 -24.53 8.77 26.92
N ASP A 194 -25.40 8.64 25.92
CA ASP A 194 -25.79 7.35 25.37
C ASP A 194 -24.61 6.73 24.61
N PRO A 195 -24.01 5.62 25.09
CA PRO A 195 -22.90 5.00 24.41
C PRO A 195 -23.33 4.25 23.14
N SER A 196 -24.62 3.95 22.98
CA SER A 196 -25.13 3.09 21.90
C SER A 196 -24.87 3.70 20.53
N ASP A 197 -25.17 4.98 20.34
CA ASP A 197 -24.94 5.69 19.06
C ASP A 197 -23.43 5.79 18.72
N ARG A 198 -22.59 5.95 19.75
CA ARG A 198 -21.14 6.07 19.58
C ARG A 198 -20.50 4.73 19.26
N LEU A 199 -20.93 3.66 19.92
CA LEU A 199 -20.51 2.31 19.62
C LEU A 199 -20.99 1.86 18.23
N ALA A 200 -22.24 2.17 17.87
CA ALA A 200 -22.77 1.91 16.54
C ALA A 200 -21.92 2.60 15.48
N THR A 201 -21.53 3.86 15.69
CA THR A 201 -20.59 4.56 14.81
C THR A 201 -19.25 3.82 14.74
N ILE A 202 -18.63 3.47 15.87
CA ILE A 202 -17.34 2.76 15.89
C ILE A 202 -17.41 1.41 15.15
N GLU A 203 -18.53 0.68 15.27
CA GLU A 203 -18.75 -0.62 14.63
C GLU A 203 -19.08 -0.49 13.14
N GLU A 204 -19.98 0.42 12.77
CA GLU A 204 -20.47 0.61 11.39
C GLU A 204 -19.40 1.20 10.48
N THR A 205 -18.62 2.14 10.99
CA THR A 205 -17.60 2.88 10.24
C THR A 205 -16.45 2.00 9.73
N ASN A 206 -16.35 0.72 10.14
CA ASN A 206 -15.47 -0.33 9.61
C ASN A 206 -14.14 0.18 9.01
N LEU A 207 -13.34 0.84 9.86
CA LEU A 207 -12.08 1.49 9.49
C LEU A 207 -11.10 0.53 8.80
N THR A 208 -11.15 -0.76 9.15
CA THR A 208 -10.36 -1.81 8.49
C THR A 208 -10.71 -1.94 7.02
N THR A 209 -12.00 -1.98 6.67
CA THR A 209 -12.44 -2.10 5.27
C THR A 209 -12.10 -0.85 4.47
N ALA A 210 -12.27 0.34 5.04
CA ALA A 210 -11.86 1.58 4.37
C ALA A 210 -10.34 1.63 4.14
N GLY A 211 -9.53 1.27 5.16
CA GLY A 211 -8.09 1.17 5.01
C GLY A 211 -7.68 0.18 3.91
N GLN A 212 -8.29 -1.02 3.88
CA GLN A 212 -8.02 -2.01 2.82
C GLN A 212 -8.47 -1.56 1.42
N ARG A 213 -9.47 -0.68 1.31
CA ARG A 213 -9.85 -0.08 0.02
C ARG A 213 -8.81 0.94 -0.43
N LEU A 214 -8.33 1.79 0.48
CA LEU A 214 -7.26 2.74 0.21
C LEU A 214 -5.93 2.06 -0.13
N GLU A 215 -5.52 1.06 0.66
CA GLU A 215 -4.35 0.22 0.38
C GLU A 215 -4.45 -0.39 -1.03
N ARG A 216 -5.62 -0.91 -1.42
CA ARG A 216 -5.84 -1.47 -2.76
C ARG A 216 -5.78 -0.44 -3.87
N ALA A 217 -6.39 0.73 -3.69
CA ALA A 217 -6.35 1.79 -4.68
C ALA A 217 -4.93 2.34 -4.89
N THR A 218 -4.10 2.29 -3.83
CA THR A 218 -2.70 2.72 -3.87
C THR A 218 -1.82 1.81 -4.73
N PHE A 219 -2.18 0.53 -4.92
CA PHE A 219 -1.42 -0.36 -5.82
C PHE A 219 -1.44 0.10 -7.29
N ALA A 220 -2.47 0.82 -7.72
CA ALA A 220 -2.51 1.38 -9.08
C ALA A 220 -1.38 2.41 -9.30
N ALA A 221 -0.92 3.09 -8.24
CA ALA A 221 0.23 3.97 -8.32
C ALA A 221 1.56 3.19 -8.40
N ALA A 222 1.67 2.08 -7.67
CA ALA A 222 2.83 1.18 -7.79
C ALA A 222 2.94 0.57 -9.20
N GLU A 223 1.81 0.20 -9.81
CA GLU A 223 1.76 -0.29 -11.20
C GLU A 223 2.15 0.81 -12.21
N ALA A 224 1.94 2.08 -11.88
CA ALA A 224 2.32 3.23 -12.69
C ALA A 224 3.80 3.66 -12.53
N GLY A 225 4.57 2.99 -11.67
CA GLY A 225 6.01 3.24 -11.48
C GLY A 225 6.39 3.82 -10.11
N ASP A 226 5.43 4.22 -9.27
CA ASP A 226 5.68 4.85 -7.98
C ASP A 226 5.62 3.84 -6.81
N ALA A 227 6.33 2.72 -6.95
CA ALA A 227 6.23 1.60 -6.00
C ALA A 227 6.69 1.95 -4.57
N ASP A 228 7.74 2.76 -4.43
CA ASP A 228 8.27 3.17 -3.12
C ASP A 228 7.35 4.18 -2.41
N ASP A 229 6.81 5.15 -3.15
CA ASP A 229 5.84 6.11 -2.63
C ASP A 229 4.51 5.43 -2.28
N ALA A 230 4.02 4.54 -3.14
CA ALA A 230 2.84 3.72 -2.88
C ALA A 230 3.01 2.86 -1.60
N ARG A 231 4.19 2.28 -1.40
CA ARG A 231 4.51 1.54 -0.18
C ARG A 231 4.46 2.44 1.06
N THR A 232 5.04 3.64 0.98
CA THR A 232 5.01 4.62 2.07
C THR A 232 3.56 4.96 2.46
N VAL A 233 2.68 5.18 1.47
CA VAL A 233 1.25 5.41 1.73
C VAL A 233 0.58 4.19 2.37
N ILE A 234 0.84 2.98 1.90
CA ILE A 234 0.27 1.75 2.49
C ILE A 234 0.70 1.56 3.95
N GLU A 235 1.98 1.77 4.25
CA GLU A 235 2.52 1.69 5.61
C GLU A 235 1.90 2.77 6.51
N GLY A 236 1.77 4.00 6.00
CA GLY A 236 1.08 5.11 6.64
C GLY A 236 -0.37 4.79 7.03
N VAL A 237 -1.15 4.29 6.08
CA VAL A 237 -2.56 3.90 6.32
C VAL A 237 -2.66 2.81 7.39
N ALA A 238 -1.74 1.85 7.40
CA ALA A 238 -1.71 0.81 8.41
C ALA A 238 -1.35 1.38 9.81
N ASN A 239 -0.41 2.33 9.88
CA ASN A 239 -0.03 3.02 11.11
C ASN A 239 -1.19 3.86 11.66
N GLU A 240 -1.80 4.70 10.83
CA GLU A 240 -2.94 5.53 11.21
C GLU A 240 -4.14 4.70 11.68
N ARG A 241 -4.47 3.62 10.96
CA ARG A 241 -5.52 2.69 11.40
C ARG A 241 -5.20 2.09 12.76
N SER A 242 -3.95 1.68 12.98
CA SER A 242 -3.53 1.08 14.26
C SER A 242 -3.61 2.09 15.40
N ALA A 243 -3.13 3.31 15.18
CA ALA A 243 -3.19 4.41 16.15
C ALA A 243 -4.65 4.79 16.50
N ALA A 244 -5.52 4.89 15.50
CA ALA A 244 -6.95 5.16 15.72
C ALA A 244 -7.63 4.04 16.53
N GLN A 245 -7.30 2.78 16.26
CA GLN A 245 -7.82 1.64 17.02
C GLN A 245 -7.28 1.59 18.45
N GLU A 246 -6.01 1.89 18.67
CA GLU A 246 -5.41 1.96 20.00
C GLU A 246 -6.04 3.08 20.82
N THR A 247 -6.12 4.29 20.27
CA THR A 247 -6.78 5.44 20.90
C THR A 247 -8.23 5.13 21.25
N THR A 248 -8.95 4.47 20.34
CA THR A 248 -10.33 4.04 20.59
C THR A 248 -10.43 3.05 21.76
N ARG A 249 -9.52 2.09 21.85
CA ARG A 249 -9.50 1.13 22.97
C ARG A 249 -9.20 1.82 24.29
N GLU A 250 -8.25 2.75 24.32
CA GLU A 250 -7.91 3.53 25.51
C GLU A 250 -9.11 4.37 25.99
N ASN A 251 -9.76 5.08 25.06
CA ASN A 251 -10.95 5.89 25.33
C ASN A 251 -12.11 5.05 25.89
N LEU A 252 -12.35 3.87 25.30
CA LEU A 252 -13.37 2.94 25.79
C LEU A 252 -13.04 2.39 27.19
N GLN A 253 -11.77 2.07 27.46
CA GLN A 253 -11.33 1.64 28.79
C GLN A 253 -11.50 2.74 29.84
N ALA A 254 -11.17 3.99 29.50
CA ALA A 254 -11.39 5.13 30.38
C ALA A 254 -12.88 5.31 30.73
N TYR A 255 -13.75 5.20 29.73
CA TYR A 255 -15.20 5.25 29.91
C TYR A 255 -15.75 4.11 30.77
N LEU A 256 -15.33 2.86 30.51
CA LEU A 256 -15.70 1.70 31.33
C LEU A 256 -15.22 1.85 32.78
N GLY A 257 -13.98 2.29 32.99
CA GLY A 257 -13.45 2.56 34.33
C GLY A 257 -14.20 3.67 35.07
N ALA A 258 -14.72 4.67 34.36
CA ALA A 258 -15.58 5.70 34.97
C ALA A 258 -16.96 5.16 35.35
N LEU A 259 -17.53 4.25 34.56
CA LEU A 259 -18.78 3.55 34.90
C LEU A 259 -18.61 2.63 36.11
N GLU A 260 -17.51 1.86 36.20
CA GLU A 260 -17.23 0.96 37.33
C GLU A 260 -17.09 1.69 38.67
N ARG A 261 -16.52 2.91 38.66
CA ARG A 261 -16.41 3.75 39.86
C ARG A 261 -17.75 4.30 40.34
N ARG A 262 -18.80 4.25 39.51
CA ARG A 262 -20.14 4.69 39.88
C ARG A 262 -20.93 3.52 40.45
N GLU A 263 -21.16 3.54 41.77
CA GLU A 263 -22.07 2.60 42.42
C GLU A 263 -23.53 2.90 42.02
N GLY A 264 -24.17 2.02 41.24
CA GLY A 264 -25.60 2.11 40.94
C GLY A 264 -26.08 1.16 39.84
N ASN A 265 -27.32 0.66 39.95
CA ASN A 265 -27.93 -0.27 38.98
C ASN A 265 -27.86 0.22 37.53
N ALA A 266 -27.91 1.55 37.31
CA ALA A 266 -27.81 2.15 35.98
C ALA A 266 -26.41 1.93 35.37
N ALA A 267 -25.34 2.03 36.15
CA ALA A 267 -23.98 1.78 35.68
C ALA A 267 -23.80 0.29 35.32
N THR A 268 -24.37 -0.62 36.11
CA THR A 268 -24.30 -2.07 35.85
C THR A 268 -25.00 -2.46 34.54
N THR A 269 -26.16 -1.87 34.24
CA THR A 269 -26.88 -2.12 32.98
C THR A 269 -26.11 -1.60 31.78
N VAL A 270 -25.60 -0.37 31.85
CA VAL A 270 -24.79 0.22 30.78
C VAL A 270 -23.52 -0.61 30.55
N LEU A 271 -22.85 -1.04 31.62
CA LEU A 271 -21.67 -1.89 31.57
C LEU A 271 -21.96 -3.25 30.91
N LEU A 272 -23.09 -3.89 31.23
CA LEU A 272 -23.51 -5.16 30.62
C LEU A 272 -23.78 -5.03 29.12
N VAL A 273 -24.45 -3.95 28.70
CA VAL A 273 -24.70 -3.67 27.28
C VAL A 273 -23.39 -3.44 26.54
N LEU A 274 -22.49 -2.62 27.09
CA LEU A 274 -21.18 -2.31 26.50
C LEU A 274 -20.27 -3.53 26.38
N VAL A 275 -20.16 -4.33 27.45
CA VAL A 275 -19.31 -5.52 27.43
C VAL A 275 -19.91 -6.57 26.47
N GLY A 276 -21.24 -6.65 26.39
CA GLY A 276 -21.94 -7.54 25.46
C GLY A 276 -21.69 -7.20 23.99
N THR A 277 -21.79 -5.92 23.61
CA THR A 277 -21.56 -5.47 22.21
C THR A 277 -20.08 -5.52 21.83
N LEU A 278 -19.20 -5.07 22.71
CA LEU A 278 -17.76 -4.97 22.46
C LEU A 278 -17.11 -6.35 22.27
N ILE A 279 -17.57 -7.40 22.96
CA ILE A 279 -17.11 -8.78 22.75
C ILE A 279 -17.61 -9.34 21.41
N GLY A 280 -18.79 -8.91 20.93
CA GLY A 280 -19.34 -9.32 19.64
C GLY A 280 -18.60 -8.70 18.44
N GLY A 281 -18.31 -7.40 18.49
CA GLY A 281 -17.67 -6.67 17.38
C GLY A 281 -16.14 -6.85 17.29
N LEU A 282 -15.43 -6.93 18.42
CA LEU A 282 -13.97 -6.89 18.44
C LEU A 282 -13.30 -8.22 18.03
N VAL A 283 -13.99 -9.36 18.23
CA VAL A 283 -13.47 -10.69 17.91
C VAL A 283 -13.49 -10.98 16.40
N VAL A 284 -14.39 -10.36 15.64
CA VAL A 284 -14.52 -10.60 14.19
C VAL A 284 -13.59 -9.70 13.36
N GLY A 285 -13.18 -8.54 13.86
CA GLY A 285 -12.41 -7.55 13.09
C GLY A 285 -10.90 -7.44 13.38
N GLY A 286 -10.41 -7.81 14.57
CA GLY A 286 -9.08 -7.37 15.03
C GLY A 286 -7.98 -8.43 15.17
N GLY A 287 -8.32 -9.71 15.37
CA GLY A 287 -7.36 -10.68 15.93
C GLY A 287 -6.48 -11.45 14.94
N THR A 288 -6.99 -11.76 13.74
CA THR A 288 -6.32 -12.74 12.86
C THR A 288 -5.32 -12.11 11.89
N GLY A 289 -5.43 -10.83 11.55
CA GLY A 289 -4.55 -10.17 10.58
C GLY A 289 -3.13 -9.89 11.10
N TYR A 290 -3.01 -9.35 12.32
CA TYR A 290 -1.73 -8.86 12.87
C TYR A 290 -0.73 -9.99 13.17
N LEU A 291 -1.21 -11.13 13.68
CA LEU A 291 -0.35 -12.29 13.98
C LEU A 291 0.04 -13.10 12.75
N LEU A 292 -0.77 -13.09 11.68
CA LEU A 292 -0.39 -13.70 10.42
C LEU A 292 0.68 -12.85 9.72
N ALA A 293 0.49 -11.53 9.60
CA ALA A 293 1.45 -10.64 8.92
C ALA A 293 2.87 -10.67 9.52
N ARG A 294 3.01 -10.65 10.85
CA ARG A 294 4.34 -10.75 11.51
C ARG A 294 5.02 -12.12 11.35
N ARG A 295 4.24 -13.20 11.20
CA ARG A 295 4.78 -14.56 11.12
C ARG A 295 5.15 -14.97 9.70
N THR A 296 4.53 -14.36 8.68
CA THR A 296 4.93 -14.55 7.28
C THR A 296 6.15 -13.70 6.92
N LEU A 297 6.30 -12.48 7.46
CA LEU A 297 7.45 -11.62 7.17
C LEU A 297 8.75 -12.06 7.88
N SER A 298 8.69 -12.56 9.13
CA SER A 298 9.88 -13.10 9.80
C SER A 298 10.36 -14.46 9.24
N LYS A 299 9.56 -15.13 8.41
CA LYS A 299 9.96 -16.37 7.74
C LYS A 299 10.62 -16.13 6.38
N VAL A 300 10.35 -15.02 5.72
CA VAL A 300 10.99 -14.69 4.43
C VAL A 300 12.42 -14.16 4.63
N GLU A 301 12.74 -13.64 5.81
CA GLU A 301 14.08 -13.16 6.14
C GLU A 301 15.02 -14.27 6.68
N ILE A 302 14.48 -15.41 7.10
CA ILE A 302 15.27 -16.55 7.62
C ILE A 302 15.43 -17.70 6.60
N ASP A 303 14.56 -17.83 5.59
CA ASP A 303 14.67 -18.92 4.58
C ASP A 303 15.56 -18.59 3.36
N ARG A 304 16.26 -17.45 3.35
CA ARG A 304 17.37 -17.19 2.39
C ARG A 304 18.76 -17.53 2.94
N GLY A 305 18.86 -18.03 4.16
CA GLY A 305 20.12 -18.51 4.73
C GLY A 305 19.88 -19.77 5.56
N VAL A 306 20.55 -20.86 5.18
CA VAL A 306 20.63 -22.15 5.90
C VAL A 306 19.65 -23.23 5.41
N SER A 307 20.13 -24.00 4.44
CA SER A 307 19.85 -25.45 4.39
C SER A 307 20.19 -26.07 5.75
N THR A 308 19.24 -26.70 6.43
CA THR A 308 19.31 -28.11 6.88
C THR A 308 18.12 -28.47 7.78
N ALA A 309 17.70 -29.72 7.63
CA ALA A 309 16.58 -30.39 8.28
C ALA A 309 16.32 -30.03 9.75
N THR A 310 15.07 -29.72 10.08
CA THR A 310 14.54 -29.96 11.43
C THR A 310 13.09 -30.42 11.40
N GLN A 311 12.85 -31.49 12.15
CA GLN A 311 11.59 -32.19 12.33
C GLN A 311 10.52 -31.27 12.96
N TYR A 312 9.31 -31.29 12.41
CA TYR A 312 8.16 -30.61 12.99
C TYR A 312 7.73 -31.28 14.30
N SER A 313 7.80 -30.54 15.41
CA SER A 313 7.29 -30.96 16.72
C SER A 313 5.76 -30.80 16.78
N LEU A 314 5.06 -31.91 17.05
CA LEU A 314 3.60 -32.00 17.22
C LEU A 314 3.01 -31.06 18.30
N LYS A 315 3.83 -30.44 19.16
CA LYS A 315 3.37 -29.42 20.13
C LYS A 315 2.94 -28.10 19.50
N GLN A 316 3.32 -27.81 18.25
CA GLN A 316 2.97 -26.54 17.58
C GLN A 316 1.56 -26.51 16.95
N ILE A 317 0.89 -27.66 16.85
CA ILE A 317 -0.50 -27.78 16.32
C ILE A 317 -1.55 -27.76 17.45
N ALA A 318 -1.14 -27.99 18.71
CA ALA A 318 -2.07 -28.08 19.83
C ALA A 318 -2.59 -26.72 20.34
N VAL A 319 -1.78 -25.66 20.23
CA VAL A 319 -2.11 -24.33 20.79
C VAL A 319 -3.25 -23.61 20.03
N PRO A 320 -3.30 -23.62 18.67
CA PRO A 320 -4.42 -23.01 17.94
C PRO A 320 -5.76 -23.72 18.19
N LEU A 321 -5.73 -25.06 18.33
CA LEU A 321 -6.92 -25.87 18.60
C LEU A 321 -7.47 -25.65 20.01
N ALA A 322 -6.60 -25.47 21.01
CA ALA A 322 -7.02 -25.18 22.39
C ALA A 322 -7.73 -23.82 22.50
N ILE A 323 -7.26 -22.80 21.79
CA ILE A 323 -7.88 -21.45 21.78
C ILE A 323 -9.23 -21.48 21.07
N GLY A 324 -9.34 -22.22 19.95
CA GLY A 324 -10.61 -22.39 19.23
C GLY A 324 -11.69 -23.11 20.05
N VAL A 325 -11.31 -24.13 20.83
CA VAL A 325 -12.25 -24.84 21.72
C VAL A 325 -12.68 -23.97 22.91
N LEU A 326 -11.77 -23.15 23.45
CA LEU A 326 -12.08 -22.26 24.58
C LEU A 326 -13.06 -21.14 24.18
N ALA A 327 -12.92 -20.58 22.97
CA ALA A 327 -13.87 -19.61 22.42
C ALA A 327 -15.28 -20.22 22.21
N LEU A 328 -15.35 -21.49 21.78
CA LEU A 328 -16.62 -22.22 21.62
C LEU A 328 -17.30 -22.51 22.97
N VAL A 329 -16.54 -22.80 24.03
CA VAL A 329 -17.06 -23.00 25.38
C VAL A 329 -17.57 -21.69 25.98
N VAL A 330 -16.88 -20.57 25.77
CA VAL A 330 -17.36 -19.24 26.23
C VAL A 330 -18.63 -18.83 25.51
N ALA A 331 -18.72 -19.06 24.19
CA ALA A 331 -19.94 -18.81 23.41
C ALA A 331 -21.12 -19.69 23.85
N ALA A 332 -20.87 -20.97 24.16
CA ALA A 332 -21.90 -21.89 24.66
C ALA A 332 -22.38 -21.52 26.07
N VAL A 333 -21.49 -21.08 26.96
CA VAL A 333 -21.84 -20.64 28.32
C VAL A 333 -22.62 -19.30 28.29
N GLY A 334 -22.27 -18.38 27.39
CA GLY A 334 -23.02 -17.14 27.17
C GLY A 334 -24.45 -17.37 26.67
N ALA A 335 -24.65 -18.32 25.76
CA ALA A 335 -25.97 -18.68 25.25
C ALA A 335 -26.87 -19.36 26.30
N VAL A 336 -26.29 -20.13 27.23
CA VAL A 336 -27.03 -20.83 28.29
C VAL A 336 -27.38 -19.89 29.46
N LEU A 337 -26.52 -18.92 29.78
CA LEU A 337 -26.78 -17.96 30.87
C LEU A 337 -27.67 -16.78 30.44
N GLY A 338 -27.73 -16.43 29.15
CA GLY A 338 -28.58 -15.36 28.62
C GLY A 338 -30.02 -15.77 28.26
N GLY A 339 -30.36 -17.06 28.28
CA GLY A 339 -31.65 -17.58 27.80
C GLY A 339 -32.72 -17.85 28.86
N GLY A 340 -32.42 -17.64 30.16
CA GLY A 340 -33.28 -18.11 31.26
C GLY A 340 -34.32 -17.12 31.80
N ASP A 341 -34.02 -15.81 31.86
CA ASP A 341 -34.85 -14.87 32.64
C ASP A 341 -35.32 -13.61 31.89
N LEU A 342 -34.97 -13.45 30.61
CA LEU A 342 -35.43 -12.30 29.81
C LEU A 342 -36.92 -12.38 29.42
N LEU A 343 -37.58 -13.53 29.63
CA LEU A 343 -39.03 -13.70 29.45
C LEU A 343 -39.85 -13.43 30.72
N ALA A 344 -39.21 -13.27 31.90
CA ALA A 344 -39.91 -13.04 33.17
C ALA A 344 -40.10 -11.56 33.55
N VAL A 345 -39.53 -10.62 32.78
CA VAL A 345 -39.61 -9.17 33.05
C VAL A 345 -40.54 -8.44 32.07
N ILE A 346 -41.12 -9.16 31.09
CA ILE A 346 -42.11 -8.61 30.13
C ILE A 346 -43.53 -9.24 30.32
N LEU A 347 -43.78 -9.93 31.44
CA LEU A 347 -45.12 -10.36 31.87
C LEU A 347 -45.39 -10.02 33.33
#